data_AF-A0A2E9ZN93-F1
#
_entry.id   AF-A0A2E9ZN93-F1
#
_cell.length_a   1.000
_cell.length_b   1.000
_cell.length_c   1.000
_cell.angle_alpha   90.00
_cell.angle_beta   90.00
_cell.angle_gamma   90.00
#
_symmetry.space_group_name_H-M   'P 1'
#
loop_
_entity.id
_entity.type
_entity.pdbx_description
1 polymer ?
#
loop_
_entity_poly.entity_id
_entity_poly.type
_entity_poly.pdbx_seq_one_letter_code
_entity_poly.pdbx_strand_id
1 'polypeptide(L)'
;MGRRGRVTWQQVRELDEMGFEIGNHTTTHPNMLHISEEEIRSQIAGFDRALREQGIQSATTFAYPGEHHDRRIVRALAKAGYANARRGVTPEFPLNDRGGPSSVYNPVDEDPFLIPSVYCRGDLSPSRKEFNQALGQARGGKISVFIYHGVPDVHAHCTTSLELFKQDMQHLKDEGCTVIAMRDLAKYVDFSKRQKDIYAPIIARLGITATDLKCDTSGDTPVFSWKTKSTRPQTQSAYQLIVASSPEKLAINQADLWDSGRVNSDRTKNISYVGKRLAKSQSAYWKVRCWNNPDQVEIDRVKNWIATELIEEMRKSHPGPYSHPAGFSK
;
A
#
# COMPACT_ATOMS: atom_id res chain seq x y z
N MET A 1 6.92 9.94 24.85
CA MET A 1 8.32 9.81 25.31
C MET A 1 8.40 10.20 26.78
N GLY A 2 9.48 9.85 27.49
CA GLY A 2 9.74 10.35 28.85
C GLY A 2 8.82 9.79 29.96
N ARG A 3 8.19 8.64 29.75
CA ARG A 3 7.35 7.94 30.75
C ARG A 3 7.90 6.53 31.00
N ARG A 4 7.63 5.96 32.16
CA ARG A 4 8.03 4.58 32.52
C ARG A 4 7.57 3.59 31.43
N GLY A 5 8.48 2.73 30.97
CA GLY A 5 8.22 1.75 29.90
C GLY A 5 8.26 2.33 28.47
N ARG A 6 8.71 3.57 28.29
CA ARG A 6 8.93 4.19 26.97
C ARG A 6 10.34 4.77 26.91
N VAL A 7 10.83 5.06 25.70
CA VAL A 7 12.09 5.79 25.50
C VAL A 7 12.10 7.10 26.30
N THR A 8 13.19 7.33 27.03
CA THR A 8 13.41 8.53 27.84
C THR A 8 13.87 9.70 26.97
N TRP A 9 13.75 10.94 27.46
CA TRP A 9 14.27 12.11 26.73
C TRP A 9 15.79 12.11 26.57
N GLN A 10 16.52 11.49 27.51
CA GLN A 10 17.95 11.28 27.35
C GLN A 10 18.23 10.37 26.14
N GLN A 11 17.58 9.21 26.06
CA GLN A 11 17.74 8.30 24.91
C GLN A 11 17.32 8.95 23.58
N VAL A 12 16.30 9.81 23.58
CA VAL A 12 15.89 10.54 22.37
C VAL A 12 16.97 11.53 21.93
N ARG A 13 17.62 12.25 22.87
CA ARG A 13 18.77 13.11 22.57
C ARG A 13 19.97 12.32 22.06
N GLU A 14 20.28 11.19 22.67
CA GLU A 14 21.37 10.31 22.22
C GLU A 14 21.14 9.86 20.76
N LEU A 15 19.90 9.52 20.38
CA LEU A 15 19.56 9.19 18.99
C LEU A 15 19.72 10.39 18.05
N ASP A 16 19.30 11.58 18.45
CA ASP A 16 19.45 12.81 17.67
C ASP A 16 20.94 13.16 17.45
N GLU A 17 21.78 13.05 18.49
CA GLU A 17 23.22 13.25 18.44
C GLU A 17 23.93 12.22 17.55
N MET A 18 23.43 10.99 17.51
CA MET A 18 23.87 9.94 16.56
C MET A 18 23.41 10.22 15.12
N GLY A 19 22.60 11.24 14.88
CA GLY A 19 22.10 11.63 13.58
C GLY A 19 20.83 10.90 13.14
N PHE A 20 20.14 10.16 14.02
CA PHE A 20 18.83 9.61 13.69
C PHE A 20 17.81 10.73 13.49
N GLU A 21 16.75 10.42 12.74
CA GLU A 21 15.61 11.31 12.62
C GLU A 21 14.61 11.06 13.75
N ILE A 22 14.15 12.13 14.41
CA ILE A 22 13.05 12.08 15.35
C ILE A 22 11.76 12.56 14.66
N GLY A 23 10.97 11.60 14.16
CA GLY A 23 9.68 11.86 13.50
C GLY A 23 8.51 12.03 14.49
N ASN A 24 7.50 12.81 14.11
CA ASN A 24 6.32 13.07 14.93
C ASN A 24 5.38 11.85 14.95
N HIS A 25 4.95 11.47 16.16
CA HIS A 25 4.01 10.38 16.37
C HIS A 25 2.89 10.77 17.34
N THR A 26 2.50 12.04 17.32
CA THR A 26 1.57 12.72 18.24
C THR A 26 2.02 12.75 19.70
N THR A 27 1.34 13.54 20.50
CA THR A 27 1.68 13.74 21.92
C THR A 27 1.26 12.54 22.78
N THR A 28 0.05 12.01 22.55
CA THR A 28 -0.55 10.97 23.42
C THR A 28 -0.90 9.68 22.69
N HIS A 29 -0.60 9.56 21.40
CA HIS A 29 -0.97 8.41 20.57
C HIS A 29 -2.49 8.14 20.52
N PRO A 30 -3.34 9.17 20.26
CA PRO A 30 -4.78 8.96 20.14
C PRO A 30 -5.12 8.25 18.81
N ASN A 31 -6.29 7.61 18.75
CA ASN A 31 -6.90 7.31 17.45
C ASN A 31 -7.38 8.63 16.84
N MET A 32 -6.65 9.10 15.83
CA MET A 32 -6.88 10.43 15.24
C MET A 32 -8.20 10.53 14.46
N LEU A 33 -8.84 9.41 14.13
CA LEU A 33 -10.16 9.40 13.46
C LEU A 33 -11.27 9.89 14.40
N HIS A 34 -11.11 9.73 15.71
CA HIS A 34 -12.15 10.01 16.72
C HIS A 34 -11.97 11.34 17.47
N ILE A 35 -11.09 12.21 17.00
CA ILE A 35 -10.83 13.52 17.60
C ILE A 35 -11.11 14.66 16.60
N SER A 36 -11.28 15.88 17.11
CA SER A 36 -11.56 17.06 16.30
C SER A 36 -10.34 17.53 15.50
N GLU A 37 -10.54 18.34 14.45
CA GLU A 37 -9.41 18.96 13.72
C GLU A 37 -8.56 19.88 14.59
N GLU A 38 -9.13 20.46 15.64
CA GLU A 38 -8.38 21.24 16.64
C GLU A 38 -7.47 20.35 17.48
N GLU A 39 -8.00 19.23 17.99
CA GLU A 39 -7.21 18.28 18.77
C GLU A 39 -6.12 17.62 17.91
N ILE A 40 -6.40 17.31 16.63
CA ILE A 40 -5.38 16.85 15.68
C ILE A 40 -4.20 17.83 15.60
N ARG A 41 -4.49 19.13 15.43
CA ARG A 41 -3.45 20.16 15.37
C ARG A 41 -2.70 20.29 16.69
N SER A 42 -3.42 20.21 17.82
CA SER A 42 -2.83 20.22 19.17
C SER A 42 -1.87 19.05 19.39
N GLN A 43 -2.25 17.84 18.97
CA GLN A 43 -1.45 16.62 19.09
C GLN A 43 -0.15 16.69 18.29
N ILE A 44 -0.21 17.24 17.07
CA ILE A 44 0.96 17.45 16.20
C ILE A 44 1.88 18.50 16.82
N ALA A 45 1.36 19.70 17.10
CA ALA A 45 2.14 20.83 17.61
C ALA A 45 2.70 20.58 19.01
N GLY A 46 1.99 19.81 19.85
CA GLY A 46 2.42 19.44 21.20
C GLY A 46 3.68 18.59 21.20
N PHE A 47 3.81 17.67 20.24
CA PHE A 47 5.01 16.85 20.10
C PHE A 47 6.20 17.70 19.63
N ASP A 48 6.00 18.58 18.65
CA ASP A 48 7.08 19.48 18.17
C ASP A 48 7.55 20.46 19.24
N ARG A 49 6.62 20.95 20.08
CA ARG A 49 6.97 21.75 21.24
C ARG A 49 7.82 20.95 22.23
N ALA A 50 7.45 19.69 22.49
CA ALA A 50 8.22 18.82 23.39
C ALA A 50 9.65 18.56 22.87
N LEU A 51 9.84 18.40 21.54
CA LEU A 51 11.18 18.31 20.95
C LEU A 51 12.00 19.58 21.18
N ARG A 52 11.42 20.76 20.91
CA ARG A 52 12.08 22.05 21.12
C ARG A 52 12.48 22.27 22.57
N GLU A 53 11.64 21.89 23.53
CA GLU A 53 11.95 21.95 24.96
C GLU A 53 13.14 21.08 25.36
N GLN A 54 13.46 20.04 24.58
CA GLN A 54 14.65 19.20 24.77
C GLN A 54 15.86 19.65 23.95
N GLY A 55 15.77 20.76 23.21
CA GLY A 55 16.83 21.24 22.32
C GLY A 55 16.94 20.48 21.00
N ILE A 56 15.92 19.68 20.65
CA ILE A 56 15.89 18.87 19.42
C ILE A 56 15.12 19.63 18.34
N GLN A 57 15.55 19.50 17.08
CA GLN A 57 14.85 20.10 15.95
C GLN A 57 13.41 19.57 15.86
N SER A 58 12.48 20.44 15.42
CA SER A 58 11.10 20.01 15.18
C SER A 58 11.04 18.93 14.09
N ALA A 59 10.11 18.00 14.24
CA ALA A 59 9.96 16.91 13.29
C ALA A 59 9.50 17.44 11.92
N THR A 60 9.99 16.83 10.85
CA THR A 60 9.59 17.14 9.46
C THR A 60 8.78 16.02 8.82
N THR A 61 8.71 14.85 9.46
CA THR A 61 7.96 13.68 9.01
C THR A 61 7.06 13.13 10.11
N PHE A 62 6.03 12.39 9.71
CA PHE A 62 5.00 11.90 10.62
C PHE A 62 4.80 10.38 10.52
N ALA A 63 4.41 9.74 11.62
CA ALA A 63 3.87 8.38 11.66
C ALA A 63 2.47 8.40 12.23
N TYR A 64 1.50 7.81 11.53
CA TYR A 64 0.12 7.74 12.01
C TYR A 64 0.00 6.80 13.22
N PRO A 65 -0.47 7.29 14.40
CA PRO A 65 -0.77 6.43 15.54
C PRO A 65 -1.78 5.35 15.17
N GLY A 66 -1.39 4.07 15.29
CA GLY A 66 -2.25 2.94 14.94
C GLY A 66 -2.69 2.90 13.47
N GLU A 67 -1.90 3.46 12.54
CA GLU A 67 -2.22 3.54 11.09
C GLU A 67 -3.42 4.43 10.73
N HIS A 68 -3.99 5.14 11.69
CA HIS A 68 -5.20 5.93 11.52
C HIS A 68 -4.95 7.19 10.70
N HIS A 69 -5.40 7.22 9.45
CA HIS A 69 -5.24 8.37 8.54
C HIS A 69 -6.57 8.76 7.86
N ASP A 70 -6.77 10.06 7.66
CA ASP A 70 -7.86 10.66 6.88
C ASP A 70 -7.41 11.99 6.24
N ARG A 71 -8.23 12.56 5.36
CA ARG A 71 -7.92 13.85 4.71
C ARG A 71 -7.76 15.01 5.69
N ARG A 72 -8.40 14.97 6.88
CA ARG A 72 -8.26 16.03 7.88
C ARG A 72 -6.85 16.04 8.44
N ILE A 73 -6.32 14.87 8.76
CA ILE A 73 -4.95 14.71 9.29
C ILE A 73 -3.94 15.09 8.21
N VAL A 74 -4.10 14.62 6.97
CA VAL A 74 -3.20 14.99 5.85
C VAL A 74 -3.17 16.50 5.63
N ARG A 75 -4.33 17.19 5.66
CA ARG A 75 -4.38 18.66 5.57
C ARG A 75 -3.67 19.34 6.75
N ALA A 76 -3.86 18.83 7.97
CA ALA A 76 -3.22 19.38 9.16
C ALA A 76 -1.69 19.26 9.08
N LEU A 77 -1.17 18.11 8.64
CA LEU A 77 0.26 17.89 8.43
C LEU A 77 0.83 18.81 7.36
N ALA A 78 0.19 18.90 6.19
CA ALA A 78 0.61 19.78 5.12
C ALA A 78 0.63 21.26 5.56
N LYS A 79 -0.40 21.71 6.30
CA LYS A 79 -0.47 23.08 6.83
C LYS A 79 0.60 23.35 7.91
N ALA A 80 1.00 22.32 8.66
CA ALA A 80 2.05 22.40 9.66
C ALA A 80 3.47 22.29 9.06
N GLY A 81 3.61 22.10 7.73
CA GLY A 81 4.91 22.07 7.06
C GLY A 81 5.60 20.71 7.05
N TYR A 82 4.88 19.63 7.35
CA TYR A 82 5.41 18.27 7.23
C TYR A 82 5.64 17.91 5.76
N ALA A 83 6.72 17.17 5.48
CA ALA A 83 7.08 16.78 4.12
C ALA A 83 6.41 15.47 3.69
N ASN A 84 6.34 14.50 4.60
CA ASN A 84 5.78 13.18 4.33
C ASN A 84 5.25 12.51 5.61
N ALA A 85 4.47 11.45 5.44
CA ALA A 85 3.96 10.65 6.53
C ALA A 85 3.83 9.18 6.14
N ARG A 86 4.08 8.32 7.13
CA ARG A 86 4.03 6.85 6.98
C ARG A 86 2.89 6.26 7.78
N ARG A 87 2.09 5.45 7.09
CA ARG A 87 1.03 4.59 7.65
C ARG A 87 1.55 3.14 7.69
N GLY A 88 0.73 2.22 8.18
CA GLY A 88 0.98 0.79 8.00
C GLY A 88 0.49 0.32 6.64
N VAL A 89 -0.32 -0.73 6.64
CA VAL A 89 -0.85 -1.37 5.41
C VAL A 89 -2.37 -1.30 5.32
N THR A 90 -3.03 -0.68 6.29
CA THR A 90 -4.46 -0.37 6.27
C THR A 90 -4.75 0.71 5.21
N PRO A 91 -5.84 0.63 4.43
CA PRO A 91 -6.89 -0.38 4.46
C PRO A 91 -6.63 -1.61 3.58
N GLU A 92 -5.54 -1.73 2.85
CA GLU A 92 -5.32 -2.90 1.99
C GLU A 92 -5.27 -4.20 2.80
N PHE A 93 -4.61 -4.14 3.96
CA PHE A 93 -4.52 -5.22 4.93
C PHE A 93 -4.81 -4.70 6.35
N PRO A 94 -5.93 -5.10 6.96
CA PRO A 94 -6.32 -4.63 8.28
C PRO A 94 -5.31 -5.00 9.39
N LEU A 95 -5.02 -4.05 10.29
CA LEU A 95 -4.12 -4.26 11.45
C LEU A 95 -4.59 -5.40 12.39
N ASN A 96 -5.90 -5.63 12.53
CA ASN A 96 -6.44 -6.71 13.37
C ASN A 96 -6.09 -8.11 12.85
N ASP A 97 -5.75 -8.24 11.56
CA ASP A 97 -5.29 -9.47 10.93
C ASP A 97 -3.76 -9.65 11.05
N ARG A 98 -3.14 -8.92 11.99
CA ARG A 98 -1.69 -8.87 12.27
C ARG A 98 -0.84 -8.12 11.24
N GLY A 99 -1.47 -7.27 10.42
CA GLY A 99 -0.84 -6.73 9.22
C GLY A 99 -0.81 -7.78 8.11
N GLY A 100 -0.74 -7.34 6.86
CA GLY A 100 -0.73 -8.24 5.71
C GLY A 100 0.41 -7.94 4.74
N PRO A 101 0.47 -8.67 3.61
CA PRO A 101 1.58 -8.64 2.69
C PRO A 101 2.03 -7.23 2.34
N SER A 102 3.34 -7.06 2.27
CA SER A 102 3.98 -5.78 2.13
C SER A 102 3.52 -4.98 0.92
N SER A 103 3.08 -3.75 1.17
CA SER A 103 2.98 -2.72 0.14
C SER A 103 4.22 -1.83 0.23
N VAL A 104 4.80 -1.51 -0.92
CA VAL A 104 5.94 -0.59 -1.04
C VAL A 104 5.45 0.74 -1.57
N TYR A 105 6.11 1.82 -1.19
CA TYR A 105 5.79 3.16 -1.64
C TYR A 105 6.15 3.31 -3.12
N ASN A 106 5.19 3.73 -3.94
CA ASN A 106 5.40 4.11 -5.33
C ASN A 106 5.28 5.63 -5.48
N PRO A 107 6.41 6.37 -5.57
CA PRO A 107 6.38 7.83 -5.64
C PRO A 107 5.75 8.39 -6.91
N VAL A 108 5.50 7.55 -7.93
CA VAL A 108 4.88 7.98 -9.19
C VAL A 108 3.39 8.25 -9.03
N ASP A 109 2.69 7.42 -8.25
CA ASP A 109 1.23 7.49 -8.11
C ASP A 109 0.74 7.67 -6.67
N GLU A 110 1.59 7.51 -5.65
CA GLU A 110 1.19 7.64 -4.24
C GLU A 110 1.55 8.97 -3.60
N ASP A 111 0.61 9.51 -2.81
CA ASP A 111 0.82 10.74 -2.06
C ASP A 111 1.85 10.53 -0.93
N PRO A 112 2.81 11.45 -0.72
CA PRO A 112 3.86 11.31 0.28
C PRO A 112 3.36 11.32 1.72
N PHE A 113 2.10 11.68 1.99
CA PHE A 113 1.50 11.52 3.30
C PHE A 113 0.88 10.14 3.54
N LEU A 114 0.95 9.20 2.60
CA LEU A 114 0.29 7.89 2.72
C LEU A 114 1.24 6.73 2.44
N ILE A 115 2.52 6.92 2.78
CA ILE A 115 3.60 5.95 2.56
C ILE A 115 3.28 4.65 3.34
N PRO A 116 3.08 3.51 2.66
CA PRO A 116 2.85 2.24 3.33
C PRO A 116 4.12 1.76 4.04
N SER A 117 3.93 1.06 5.15
CA SER A 117 5.05 0.51 5.92
C SER A 117 4.77 -0.90 6.41
N VAL A 118 5.82 -1.71 6.47
CA VAL A 118 5.80 -3.13 6.79
C VAL A 118 6.21 -3.36 8.23
N TYR A 119 5.40 -4.09 8.98
CA TYR A 119 5.72 -4.43 10.36
C TYR A 119 6.75 -5.56 10.44
N CYS A 120 7.84 -5.31 11.14
CA CYS A 120 8.82 -6.32 11.51
C CYS A 120 8.54 -6.70 12.98
N ARG A 121 7.96 -7.88 13.21
CA ARG A 121 7.54 -8.36 14.55
C ARG A 121 8.01 -9.78 14.88
N GLY A 122 9.10 -10.23 14.25
CA GLY A 122 9.62 -11.59 14.40
C GLY A 122 8.55 -12.68 14.30
N ASP A 123 8.59 -13.64 15.22
CA ASP A 123 7.76 -14.85 15.23
C ASP A 123 6.26 -14.62 15.40
N LEU A 124 5.84 -13.38 15.70
CA LEU A 124 4.43 -13.04 15.91
C LEU A 124 3.67 -12.75 14.61
N SER A 125 4.40 -12.71 13.50
CA SER A 125 3.91 -12.46 12.14
C SER A 125 4.74 -13.30 11.17
N PRO A 126 4.30 -13.51 9.92
CA PRO A 126 5.20 -13.99 8.86
C PRO A 126 6.23 -12.90 8.46
N SER A 127 6.73 -12.10 9.42
CA SER A 127 7.54 -10.90 9.22
C SER A 127 8.74 -11.14 8.33
N ARG A 128 9.40 -12.31 8.41
CA ARG A 128 10.52 -12.62 7.50
C ARG A 128 10.06 -12.75 6.05
N LYS A 129 8.91 -13.37 5.80
CA LYS A 129 8.32 -13.45 4.46
C LYS A 129 7.88 -12.07 3.99
N GLU A 130 7.24 -11.29 4.85
CA GLU A 130 6.81 -9.92 4.54
C GLU A 130 8.01 -9.01 4.27
N PHE A 131 9.03 -9.04 5.13
CA PHE A 131 10.29 -8.33 4.97
C PHE A 131 10.91 -8.62 3.60
N ASN A 132 11.12 -9.91 3.27
CA ASN A 132 11.68 -10.32 2.00
C ASN A 132 10.79 -9.91 0.81
N GLN A 133 9.46 -10.01 0.96
CA GLN A 133 8.51 -9.57 -0.08
C GLN A 133 8.55 -8.06 -0.30
N ALA A 134 8.63 -7.25 0.76
CA ALA A 134 8.80 -5.81 0.65
C ALA A 134 10.13 -5.48 0.00
N LEU A 135 11.21 -6.13 0.45
CA LEU A 135 12.55 -5.87 -0.03
C LEU A 135 12.69 -6.19 -1.51
N GLY A 136 12.12 -7.31 -1.97
CA GLY A 136 12.09 -7.67 -3.39
C GLY A 136 11.24 -6.72 -4.24
N GLN A 137 10.23 -6.06 -3.66
CA GLN A 137 9.38 -5.08 -4.34
C GLN A 137 10.01 -3.68 -4.42
N ALA A 138 11.01 -3.36 -3.60
CA ALA A 138 11.75 -2.09 -3.63
C ALA A 138 12.72 -2.03 -4.82
N ARG A 139 12.16 -2.02 -6.03
CA ARG A 139 12.87 -1.95 -7.31
C ARG A 139 12.12 -1.01 -8.26
N GLY A 140 12.81 -0.48 -9.27
CA GLY A 140 12.19 0.40 -10.27
C GLY A 140 11.64 1.70 -9.67
N GLY A 141 12.35 2.29 -8.70
CA GLY A 141 11.95 3.54 -8.04
C GLY A 141 10.97 3.37 -6.87
N LYS A 142 10.50 2.15 -6.58
CA LYS A 142 9.68 1.85 -5.40
C LYS A 142 10.54 1.72 -4.14
N ILE A 143 9.96 2.11 -3.00
CA ILE A 143 10.68 2.24 -1.73
C ILE A 143 9.97 1.45 -0.63
N SER A 144 10.71 0.63 0.11
CA SER A 144 10.18 -0.10 1.28
C SER A 144 10.44 0.69 2.56
N VAL A 145 9.43 0.76 3.42
CA VAL A 145 9.55 1.30 4.78
C VAL A 145 9.28 0.19 5.78
N PHE A 146 10.22 -0.04 6.69
CA PHE A 146 10.13 -1.07 7.72
C PHE A 146 9.88 -0.45 9.09
N ILE A 147 8.94 -1.03 9.85
CA ILE A 147 8.61 -0.60 11.21
C ILE A 147 9.11 -1.65 12.20
N TYR A 148 10.03 -1.23 13.07
CA TYR A 148 10.39 -1.92 14.30
C TYR A 148 9.84 -1.09 15.48
N HIS A 149 9.06 -1.69 16.37
CA HIS A 149 8.54 -0.95 17.55
C HIS A 149 9.60 -0.86 18.66
N GLY A 150 10.25 -1.99 18.94
CA GLY A 150 11.36 -2.08 19.88
C GLY A 150 12.22 -3.31 19.60
N VAL A 151 13.52 -3.18 19.87
CA VAL A 151 14.54 -4.21 19.64
C VAL A 151 15.36 -4.46 20.92
N PRO A 152 14.85 -5.28 21.86
CA PRO A 152 13.48 -5.76 21.97
C PRO A 152 12.53 -4.71 22.56
N ASP A 153 11.23 -4.89 22.32
CA ASP A 153 10.16 -4.16 23.02
C ASP A 153 9.76 -4.91 24.31
N VAL A 154 9.24 -4.15 25.29
CA VAL A 154 8.66 -4.68 26.53
C VAL A 154 7.30 -5.34 26.30
N HIS A 155 6.60 -4.97 25.22
CA HIS A 155 5.32 -5.51 24.84
C HIS A 155 5.50 -6.67 23.85
N ALA A 156 5.07 -7.86 24.27
CA ALA A 156 5.21 -9.07 23.46
C ALA A 156 4.64 -8.88 22.05
N HIS A 157 3.43 -8.34 21.88
CA HIS A 157 2.73 -8.25 20.59
C HIS A 157 3.42 -7.42 19.48
N CYS A 158 4.49 -6.66 19.79
CA CYS A 158 5.19 -5.82 18.82
C CYS A 158 6.72 -5.87 18.92
N THR A 159 7.28 -6.82 19.67
CA THR A 159 8.73 -6.95 19.89
C THR A 159 9.46 -7.58 18.70
N THR A 160 10.70 -7.18 18.47
CA THR A 160 11.65 -7.85 17.56
C THR A 160 12.91 -8.22 18.34
N SER A 161 13.41 -9.46 18.21
CA SER A 161 14.64 -9.84 18.89
C SER A 161 15.85 -9.09 18.31
N LEU A 162 16.87 -8.82 19.14
CA LEU A 162 18.12 -8.20 18.68
C LEU A 162 18.80 -9.03 17.60
N GLU A 163 18.74 -10.36 17.72
CA GLU A 163 19.29 -11.28 16.72
C GLU A 163 18.60 -11.10 15.37
N LEU A 164 17.26 -11.11 15.34
CA LEU A 164 16.51 -10.93 14.11
C LEU A 164 16.76 -9.57 13.48
N PHE A 165 16.76 -8.50 14.28
CA PHE A 165 17.08 -7.16 13.78
C PHE A 165 18.46 -7.12 13.11
N LYS A 166 19.49 -7.73 13.73
CA LYS A 166 20.83 -7.83 13.13
C LYS A 166 20.84 -8.61 11.81
N GLN A 167 20.08 -9.70 11.73
CA GLN A 167 19.94 -10.47 10.49
C GLN A 167 19.27 -9.65 9.39
N ASP A 168 18.21 -8.89 9.71
CA ASP A 168 17.53 -8.02 8.74
C ASP A 168 18.48 -6.91 8.24
N MET A 169 19.24 -6.28 9.14
CA MET A 169 20.23 -5.25 8.76
C MET A 169 21.34 -5.83 7.87
N GLN A 170 21.81 -7.04 8.18
CA GLN A 170 22.79 -7.73 7.35
C GLN A 170 22.19 -8.06 5.96
N HIS A 171 20.93 -8.50 5.90
CA HIS A 171 20.27 -8.79 4.62
C HIS A 171 20.13 -7.53 3.75
N LEU A 172 19.76 -6.37 4.33
CA LEU A 172 19.75 -5.10 3.59
C LEU A 172 21.12 -4.74 3.03
N LYS A 173 22.18 -4.99 3.80
CA LYS A 173 23.57 -4.74 3.39
C LYS A 173 23.99 -5.68 2.26
N ASP A 174 23.68 -6.96 2.36
CA ASP A 174 24.03 -7.98 1.36
C ASP A 174 23.31 -7.72 0.02
N GLU A 175 22.08 -7.20 0.07
CA GLU A 175 21.31 -6.77 -1.10
C GLU A 175 21.76 -5.41 -1.67
N GLY A 176 22.78 -4.77 -1.07
CA GLY A 176 23.31 -3.49 -1.54
C GLY A 176 22.31 -2.33 -1.40
N CYS A 177 21.41 -2.39 -0.43
CA CYS A 177 20.36 -1.38 -0.27
C CYS A 177 20.93 -0.02 0.16
N THR A 178 20.39 1.05 -0.41
CA THR A 178 20.59 2.41 0.13
C THR A 178 19.54 2.66 1.20
N VAL A 179 19.98 2.80 2.45
CA VAL A 179 19.10 3.14 3.59
C VAL A 179 19.13 4.64 3.80
N ILE A 180 17.94 5.26 3.87
CA ILE A 180 17.78 6.71 4.02
C ILE A 180 16.84 7.03 5.17
N ALA A 181 17.01 8.21 5.78
CA ALA A 181 16.03 8.75 6.71
C ALA A 181 14.77 9.24 5.96
N MET A 182 13.62 9.27 6.62
CA MET A 182 12.37 9.75 6.01
C MET A 182 12.46 11.24 5.66
N ARG A 183 13.17 12.04 6.46
CA ARG A 183 13.46 13.47 6.18
C ARG A 183 14.25 13.67 4.88
N ASP A 184 15.06 12.68 4.49
CA ASP A 184 15.93 12.72 3.33
C ASP A 184 15.23 12.20 2.06
N LEU A 185 14.02 11.68 2.17
CA LEU A 185 13.26 11.11 1.04
C LEU A 185 13.04 12.13 -0.09
N ALA A 186 12.93 13.43 0.23
CA ALA A 186 12.80 14.51 -0.75
C ALA A 186 14.02 14.64 -1.70
N LYS A 187 15.17 14.03 -1.37
CA LYS A 187 16.34 13.95 -2.28
C LYS A 187 16.12 12.98 -3.44
N TYR A 188 15.17 12.06 -3.28
CA TYR A 188 14.90 10.96 -4.23
C TYR A 188 13.50 11.07 -4.87
N VAL A 189 12.59 11.78 -4.21
CA VAL A 189 11.18 11.89 -4.60
C VAL A 189 10.76 13.35 -4.69
N ASP A 190 10.13 13.71 -5.82
CA ASP A 190 9.55 15.04 -6.03
C ASP A 190 8.17 15.13 -5.39
N PHE A 191 8.11 15.65 -4.16
CA PHE A 191 6.87 15.83 -3.41
C PHE A 191 5.95 16.95 -3.95
N SER A 192 6.38 17.74 -4.94
CA SER A 192 5.51 18.74 -5.56
C SER A 192 4.40 18.10 -6.41
N LYS A 193 4.61 16.85 -6.86
CA LYS A 193 3.66 16.09 -7.67
C LYS A 193 2.66 15.34 -6.80
N ARG A 194 1.67 16.06 -6.29
CA ARG A 194 0.58 15.46 -5.51
C ARG A 194 -0.58 15.01 -6.39
N GLN A 195 -1.10 13.82 -6.10
CA GLN A 195 -2.35 13.36 -6.69
C GLN A 195 -3.51 14.23 -6.20
N LYS A 196 -4.46 14.53 -7.10
CA LYS A 196 -5.68 15.24 -6.73
C LYS A 196 -6.53 14.41 -5.75
N ASP A 197 -6.58 13.10 -5.97
CA ASP A 197 -7.20 12.14 -5.07
C ASP A 197 -6.13 11.24 -4.44
N ILE A 198 -5.76 11.56 -3.21
CA ILE A 198 -4.70 10.88 -2.46
C ILE A 198 -5.03 9.41 -2.15
N TYR A 199 -6.30 8.99 -2.21
CA TYR A 199 -6.70 7.60 -1.98
C TYR A 199 -6.94 6.80 -3.25
N ALA A 200 -6.92 7.40 -4.44
CA ALA A 200 -7.14 6.65 -5.67
C ALA A 200 -6.22 5.42 -5.83
N PRO A 201 -4.90 5.48 -5.51
CA PRO A 201 -4.03 4.30 -5.57
C PRO A 201 -4.40 3.23 -4.54
N ILE A 202 -4.77 3.64 -3.33
CA ILE A 202 -5.21 2.74 -2.25
C ILE A 202 -6.50 2.04 -2.65
N ILE A 203 -7.50 2.79 -3.15
CA ILE A 203 -8.78 2.27 -3.60
C ILE A 203 -8.59 1.29 -4.77
N ALA A 204 -7.71 1.60 -5.71
CA ALA A 204 -7.40 0.70 -6.83
C ALA A 204 -6.85 -0.65 -6.35
N ARG A 205 -6.08 -0.68 -5.26
CA ARG A 205 -5.57 -1.92 -4.63
C ARG A 205 -6.61 -2.71 -3.85
N LEU A 206 -7.70 -2.06 -3.42
CA LEU A 206 -8.86 -2.77 -2.84
C LEU A 206 -9.65 -3.56 -3.90
N GLY A 207 -9.45 -3.26 -5.19
CA GLY A 207 -10.04 -3.99 -6.30
C GLY A 207 -9.45 -5.40 -6.49
N ILE A 208 -10.07 -6.17 -7.39
CA ILE A 208 -9.61 -7.52 -7.74
C ILE A 208 -8.68 -7.47 -8.95
N THR A 209 -7.54 -8.15 -8.83
CA THR A 209 -6.59 -8.32 -9.92
C THR A 209 -6.74 -9.70 -10.55
N ALA A 210 -6.74 -9.77 -11.87
CA ALA A 210 -6.68 -11.04 -12.59
C ALA A 210 -5.22 -11.52 -12.74
N THR A 211 -5.02 -12.83 -12.57
CA THR A 211 -3.72 -13.52 -12.58
C THR A 211 -3.87 -14.87 -13.28
N ASP A 212 -2.76 -15.55 -13.59
CA ASP A 212 -2.77 -16.88 -14.24
C ASP A 212 -3.64 -16.90 -15.50
N LEU A 213 -3.41 -15.91 -16.39
CA LEU A 213 -4.15 -15.74 -17.64
C LEU A 213 -3.87 -16.91 -18.58
N LYS A 214 -4.94 -17.53 -19.09
CA LYS A 214 -4.88 -18.65 -20.05
C LYS A 214 -5.85 -18.42 -21.20
N CYS A 215 -5.41 -18.79 -22.38
CA CYS A 215 -6.21 -18.79 -23.59
C CYS A 215 -6.09 -20.16 -24.26
N ASP A 216 -7.18 -20.91 -24.34
CA ASP A 216 -7.27 -22.15 -25.10
C ASP A 216 -7.63 -21.82 -26.55
N THR A 217 -6.85 -22.35 -27.49
CA THR A 217 -6.96 -22.13 -28.93
C THR A 217 -7.15 -23.44 -29.71
N SER A 218 -7.42 -24.54 -29.01
CA SER A 218 -7.60 -25.87 -29.63
C SER A 218 -8.90 -26.02 -30.42
N GLY A 219 -9.92 -25.20 -30.11
CA GLY A 219 -11.20 -25.16 -30.83
C GLY A 219 -11.27 -24.06 -31.88
N ASP A 220 -12.43 -23.94 -32.55
CA ASP A 220 -12.64 -22.94 -33.61
C ASP A 220 -12.54 -21.49 -33.14
N THR A 221 -12.77 -21.26 -31.84
CA THR A 221 -12.79 -19.94 -31.21
C THR A 221 -11.94 -19.94 -29.95
N PRO A 222 -11.05 -18.96 -29.75
CA PRO A 222 -10.27 -18.83 -28.52
C PRO A 222 -11.15 -18.69 -27.28
N VAL A 223 -10.74 -19.32 -26.18
CA VAL A 223 -11.46 -19.34 -24.91
C VAL A 223 -10.56 -18.86 -23.77
N PHE A 224 -10.99 -17.83 -23.05
CA PHE A 224 -10.20 -17.18 -22.00
C PHE A 224 -10.57 -17.70 -20.61
N SER A 225 -9.55 -17.78 -19.74
CA SER A 225 -9.71 -18.01 -18.32
C SER A 225 -8.62 -17.32 -17.49
N TRP A 226 -8.92 -17.02 -16.24
CA TRP A 226 -8.00 -16.41 -15.29
C TRP A 226 -8.33 -16.84 -13.85
N LYS A 227 -7.42 -16.54 -12.92
CA LYS A 227 -7.67 -16.55 -11.47
C LYS A 227 -7.79 -15.13 -10.96
N THR A 228 -8.51 -14.95 -9.86
CA THR A 228 -8.64 -13.67 -9.17
C THR A 228 -7.76 -13.64 -7.92
N LYS A 229 -7.20 -12.47 -7.64
CA LYS A 229 -6.46 -12.18 -6.41
C LYS A 229 -6.96 -10.85 -5.84
N SER A 230 -7.13 -10.80 -4.53
CA SER A 230 -7.50 -9.60 -3.78
C SER A 230 -6.65 -9.53 -2.51
N THR A 231 -6.52 -8.32 -1.94
CA THR A 231 -5.94 -8.13 -0.60
C THR A 231 -6.93 -8.48 0.51
N ARG A 232 -8.19 -8.72 0.14
CA ARG A 232 -9.36 -8.88 1.02
C ARG A 232 -10.25 -10.03 0.53
N PRO A 233 -11.10 -10.65 1.39
CA PRO A 233 -12.01 -11.75 1.01
C PRO A 233 -13.18 -11.26 0.13
N GLN A 234 -12.87 -10.88 -1.11
CA GLN A 234 -13.83 -10.33 -2.06
C GLN A 234 -13.90 -11.20 -3.33
N THR A 235 -15.04 -11.14 -4.02
CA THR A 235 -15.30 -11.91 -5.24
C THR A 235 -15.49 -11.02 -6.46
N GLN A 236 -15.37 -11.57 -7.66
CA GLN A 236 -15.58 -10.81 -8.90
C GLN A 236 -17.08 -10.57 -9.13
N SER A 237 -17.45 -9.33 -9.48
CA SER A 237 -18.83 -8.97 -9.87
C SER A 237 -18.97 -8.69 -11.38
N ALA A 238 -17.88 -8.27 -12.03
CA ALA A 238 -17.84 -8.02 -13.46
C ALA A 238 -16.41 -8.17 -14.00
N TYR A 239 -16.28 -8.26 -15.32
CA TYR A 239 -14.99 -8.20 -16.01
C TYR A 239 -15.08 -7.40 -17.31
N GLN A 240 -13.92 -7.00 -17.83
CA GLN A 240 -13.77 -6.49 -19.20
C GLN A 240 -12.49 -7.08 -19.79
N LEU A 241 -12.65 -7.75 -20.93
CA LEU A 241 -11.58 -8.29 -21.75
C LEU A 241 -11.32 -7.35 -22.92
N ILE A 242 -10.05 -7.04 -23.14
CA ILE A 242 -9.62 -6.35 -24.36
C ILE A 242 -8.56 -7.18 -25.06
N VAL A 243 -8.68 -7.25 -26.38
CA VAL A 243 -7.79 -7.98 -27.28
C VAL A 243 -7.32 -7.04 -28.37
N ALA A 244 -6.01 -7.04 -28.62
CA ALA A 244 -5.36 -6.23 -29.61
C ALA A 244 -4.43 -7.06 -30.51
N SER A 245 -4.20 -6.56 -31.72
CA SER A 245 -3.29 -7.17 -32.69
C SER A 245 -1.81 -6.97 -32.36
N SER A 246 -1.48 -6.06 -31.42
CA SER A 246 -0.11 -5.79 -31.01
C SER A 246 -0.01 -5.42 -29.53
N PRO A 247 1.14 -5.67 -28.88
CA PRO A 247 1.33 -5.31 -27.48
C PRO A 247 1.35 -3.79 -27.26
N GLU A 248 1.79 -3.00 -28.25
CA GLU A 248 1.80 -1.53 -28.18
C GLU A 248 0.40 -0.95 -28.09
N LYS A 249 -0.53 -1.47 -28.93
CA LYS A 249 -1.95 -1.09 -28.86
C LYS A 249 -2.56 -1.47 -27.51
N LEU A 250 -2.25 -2.67 -27.04
CA LEU A 250 -2.76 -3.14 -25.76
C LEU A 250 -2.20 -2.33 -24.58
N ALA A 251 -0.95 -1.85 -24.65
CA ALA A 251 -0.33 -1.03 -23.61
C ALA A 251 -1.10 0.27 -23.37
N ILE A 252 -1.65 0.87 -24.43
CA ILE A 252 -2.50 2.07 -24.36
C ILE A 252 -4.00 1.75 -24.27
N ASN A 253 -4.38 0.51 -23.95
CA ASN A 253 -5.76 0.02 -23.86
C ASN A 253 -6.56 0.11 -25.18
N GLN A 254 -5.89 0.13 -26.34
CA GLN A 254 -6.57 0.13 -27.63
C GLN A 254 -6.89 -1.30 -28.08
N ALA A 255 -8.18 -1.63 -28.11
CA ALA A 255 -8.71 -2.96 -28.35
C ALA A 255 -9.20 -3.13 -29.81
N ASP A 256 -8.28 -3.21 -30.77
CA ASP A 256 -8.65 -3.21 -32.19
C ASP A 256 -9.26 -4.54 -32.70
N LEU A 257 -9.08 -5.63 -31.96
CA LEU A 257 -9.65 -6.94 -32.27
C LEU A 257 -10.94 -7.21 -31.50
N TRP A 258 -10.97 -6.93 -30.20
CA TRP A 258 -12.16 -7.14 -29.36
C TRP A 258 -12.12 -6.33 -28.08
N ASP A 259 -13.23 -5.68 -27.74
CA ASP A 259 -13.52 -5.18 -26.40
C ASP A 259 -14.85 -5.78 -25.97
N SER A 260 -14.88 -6.50 -24.84
CA SER A 260 -16.12 -7.07 -24.32
C SER A 260 -17.06 -6.01 -23.72
N GLY A 261 -16.57 -4.80 -23.48
CA GLY A 261 -17.16 -3.86 -22.54
C GLY A 261 -17.20 -4.47 -21.12
N ARG A 262 -17.93 -3.82 -20.21
CA ARG A 262 -18.18 -4.37 -18.88
C ARG A 262 -19.24 -5.47 -18.97
N VAL A 263 -18.85 -6.69 -18.62
CA VAL A 263 -19.76 -7.84 -18.51
C VAL A 263 -20.03 -8.11 -17.03
N ASN A 264 -21.28 -7.96 -16.60
CA ASN A 264 -21.71 -8.27 -15.23
C ASN A 264 -21.79 -9.79 -15.04
N SER A 265 -20.69 -10.39 -14.57
CA SER A 265 -20.56 -11.82 -14.34
C SER A 265 -19.36 -12.11 -13.43
N ASP A 266 -19.54 -13.09 -12.55
CA ASP A 266 -18.51 -13.67 -11.69
C ASP A 266 -17.66 -14.75 -12.40
N ARG A 267 -18.01 -15.11 -13.65
CA ARG A 267 -17.28 -16.13 -14.42
C ARG A 267 -15.84 -15.69 -14.68
N THR A 268 -14.93 -16.64 -14.51
CA THR A 268 -13.49 -16.49 -14.72
C THR A 268 -12.94 -17.52 -15.70
N LYS A 269 -13.80 -18.37 -16.28
CA LYS A 269 -13.43 -19.47 -17.16
C LYS A 269 -14.44 -19.59 -18.29
N ASN A 270 -14.00 -20.24 -19.37
CA ASN A 270 -14.84 -20.56 -20.53
C ASN A 270 -15.46 -19.31 -21.17
N ILE A 271 -14.69 -18.23 -21.26
CA ILE A 271 -15.14 -16.98 -21.88
C ILE A 271 -14.72 -16.99 -23.36
N SER A 272 -15.68 -17.25 -24.25
CA SER A 272 -15.41 -17.31 -25.69
C SER A 272 -15.13 -15.94 -26.28
N TYR A 273 -14.16 -15.88 -27.18
CA TYR A 273 -13.89 -14.71 -28.00
C TYR A 273 -15.08 -14.38 -28.93
N VAL A 274 -15.58 -13.14 -28.89
CA VAL A 274 -16.68 -12.69 -29.77
C VAL A 274 -16.32 -11.45 -30.61
N GLY A 275 -15.03 -11.19 -30.80
CA GLY A 275 -14.53 -10.07 -31.58
C GLY A 275 -14.39 -10.36 -33.07
N LYS A 276 -13.56 -9.55 -33.74
CA LYS A 276 -13.27 -9.68 -35.18
C LYS A 276 -12.70 -11.05 -35.51
N ARG A 277 -13.07 -11.61 -36.65
CA ARG A 277 -12.53 -12.89 -37.13
C ARG A 277 -10.99 -12.82 -37.18
N LEU A 278 -10.36 -13.68 -36.40
CA LEU A 278 -8.91 -13.88 -36.41
C LEU A 278 -8.50 -14.78 -37.57
N ALA A 279 -7.42 -14.42 -38.26
CA ALA A 279 -6.79 -15.23 -39.28
C ALA A 279 -6.04 -16.43 -38.66
N LYS A 280 -5.78 -17.46 -39.45
CA LYS A 280 -5.01 -18.64 -39.00
C LYS A 280 -3.58 -18.21 -38.66
N SER A 281 -3.07 -18.66 -37.52
CA SER A 281 -1.75 -18.32 -36.98
C SER A 281 -1.56 -16.82 -36.69
N GLN A 282 -2.65 -16.05 -36.60
CA GLN A 282 -2.57 -14.66 -36.17
C GLN A 282 -2.26 -14.59 -34.68
N SER A 283 -1.15 -13.95 -34.33
CA SER A 283 -0.86 -13.61 -32.94
C SER A 283 -1.74 -12.44 -32.48
N ALA A 284 -2.22 -12.55 -31.24
CA ALA A 284 -3.01 -11.54 -30.58
C ALA A 284 -2.66 -11.47 -29.10
N TYR A 285 -2.94 -10.32 -28.49
CA TYR A 285 -2.60 -10.03 -27.12
C TYR A 285 -3.85 -9.58 -26.38
N TRP A 286 -3.99 -10.00 -25.14
CA TRP A 286 -5.16 -9.68 -24.34
C TRP A 286 -4.79 -9.37 -22.90
N LYS A 287 -5.68 -8.63 -22.25
CA LYS A 287 -5.67 -8.42 -20.81
C LYS A 287 -7.10 -8.26 -20.31
N VAL A 288 -7.29 -8.49 -19.02
CA VAL A 288 -8.59 -8.43 -18.37
C VAL A 288 -8.51 -7.56 -17.12
N ARG A 289 -9.55 -6.77 -16.86
CA ARG A 289 -9.78 -6.13 -15.56
C ARG A 289 -11.05 -6.66 -14.94
N CYS A 290 -11.08 -6.70 -13.62
CA CYS A 290 -12.17 -7.26 -12.84
C CYS A 290 -12.74 -6.20 -11.89
N TRP A 291 -14.04 -6.23 -11.66
CA TRP A 291 -14.67 -5.44 -10.60
C TRP A 291 -14.82 -6.32 -9.38
N ASN A 292 -14.53 -5.77 -8.21
CA ASN A 292 -14.82 -6.45 -6.96
C ASN A 292 -16.31 -6.41 -6.63
N ASN A 293 -16.71 -7.34 -5.78
CA ASN A 293 -17.97 -7.35 -5.08
C ASN A 293 -17.68 -6.97 -3.61
N PRO A 294 -18.13 -5.80 -3.14
CA PRO A 294 -17.97 -5.39 -1.75
C PRO A 294 -18.48 -6.43 -0.77
N ASP A 295 -17.67 -6.72 0.26
CA ASP A 295 -18.03 -7.66 1.32
C ASP A 295 -18.50 -6.88 2.57
N GLN A 296 -19.78 -6.96 2.90
CA GLN A 296 -20.38 -6.21 4.01
C GLN A 296 -19.85 -6.69 5.38
N VAL A 297 -19.57 -8.00 5.53
CA VAL A 297 -19.04 -8.57 6.78
C VAL A 297 -17.65 -8.01 7.06
N GLU A 298 -16.83 -7.92 6.02
CA GLU A 298 -15.51 -7.31 6.07
C GLU A 298 -15.58 -5.82 6.42
N ILE A 299 -16.49 -5.07 5.78
CA ILE A 299 -16.70 -3.64 6.06
C ILE A 299 -17.08 -3.46 7.53
N ASP A 300 -18.02 -4.24 8.05
CA ASP A 300 -18.44 -4.16 9.45
C ASP A 300 -17.32 -4.53 10.43
N ARG A 301 -16.42 -5.43 10.03
CA ARG A 301 -15.24 -5.82 10.80
C ARG A 301 -14.20 -4.69 10.92
N VAL A 302 -14.03 -3.85 9.90
CA VAL A 302 -12.95 -2.83 9.86
C VAL A 302 -13.41 -1.39 10.07
N LYS A 303 -14.73 -1.10 10.07
CA LYS A 303 -15.28 0.27 10.11
C LYS A 303 -14.85 1.15 11.28
N ASN A 304 -14.41 0.57 12.39
CA ASN A 304 -13.95 1.32 13.57
C ASN A 304 -12.43 1.63 13.54
N TRP A 305 -11.71 1.14 12.52
CA TRP A 305 -10.25 1.21 12.43
C TRP A 305 -9.77 2.00 11.21
N ILE A 306 -10.66 2.38 10.30
CA ILE A 306 -10.32 3.13 9.08
C ILE A 306 -11.25 4.32 8.91
N ALA A 307 -10.83 5.32 8.13
CA ALA A 307 -11.60 6.54 7.92
C ALA A 307 -12.97 6.26 7.27
N THR A 308 -13.99 7.04 7.65
CA THR A 308 -15.35 6.96 7.08
C THR A 308 -15.34 7.07 5.55
N GLU A 309 -14.53 7.96 4.99
CA GLU A 309 -14.36 8.11 3.53
C GLU A 309 -13.83 6.84 2.85
N LEU A 310 -12.96 6.06 3.52
CA LEU A 310 -12.50 4.77 2.98
C LEU A 310 -13.58 3.69 3.11
N ILE A 311 -14.42 3.74 4.15
CA ILE A 311 -15.57 2.85 4.30
C ILE A 311 -16.61 3.10 3.22
N GLU A 312 -16.88 4.37 2.89
CA GLU A 312 -17.76 4.73 1.78
C GLU A 312 -17.24 4.18 0.45
N GLU A 313 -15.93 4.23 0.22
CA GLU A 313 -15.32 3.64 -0.96
C GLU A 313 -15.38 2.12 -0.97
N MET A 314 -15.14 1.45 0.17
CA MET A 314 -15.25 -0.01 0.28
C MET A 314 -16.65 -0.54 -0.02
N ARG A 315 -17.70 0.26 0.21
CA ARG A 315 -19.10 -0.09 -0.11
C ARG A 315 -19.40 -0.03 -1.61
N LYS A 316 -18.50 0.52 -2.42
CA LYS A 316 -18.67 0.65 -3.87
C LYS A 316 -17.92 -0.46 -4.60
N SER A 317 -18.45 -0.86 -5.75
CA SER A 317 -17.74 -1.74 -6.67
C SER A 317 -16.70 -0.93 -7.45
N HIS A 318 -15.45 -1.36 -7.38
CA HIS A 318 -14.29 -0.73 -8.01
C HIS A 318 -13.67 -1.66 -9.05
N PRO A 319 -13.27 -1.14 -10.22
CA PRO A 319 -12.40 -1.88 -11.12
C PRO A 319 -11.00 -2.01 -10.49
N GLY A 320 -10.47 -3.22 -10.44
CA GLY A 320 -9.04 -3.42 -10.29
C GLY A 320 -8.27 -3.00 -11.56
N PRO A 321 -6.93 -2.95 -11.47
CA PRO A 321 -6.12 -2.70 -12.64
C PRO A 321 -6.31 -3.80 -13.70
N TYR A 322 -6.01 -3.47 -14.95
CA TYR A 322 -5.82 -4.52 -15.95
C TYR A 322 -4.68 -5.45 -15.54
N SER A 323 -4.84 -6.74 -15.83
CA SER A 323 -3.77 -7.72 -15.72
C SER A 323 -2.56 -7.34 -16.58
N HIS A 324 -1.42 -7.98 -16.31
CA HIS A 324 -0.35 -8.01 -17.30
C HIS A 324 -0.88 -8.60 -18.62
N PRO A 325 -0.43 -8.09 -19.78
CA PRO A 325 -0.74 -8.67 -21.08
C PRO A 325 -0.35 -10.14 -21.19
N ALA A 326 -1.18 -10.92 -21.87
CA ALA A 326 -0.88 -12.28 -22.29
C ALA A 326 -1.05 -12.41 -23.81
N GLY A 327 -0.19 -13.19 -24.46
CA GLY A 327 -0.28 -13.49 -25.89
C GLY A 327 -0.96 -14.84 -26.17
N PHE A 328 -1.57 -14.99 -27.35
CA PHE A 328 -2.01 -16.25 -27.91
C PHE A 328 -1.92 -16.22 -29.44
N SER A 329 -2.00 -17.37 -30.09
CA SER A 329 -2.08 -17.47 -31.56
C SER A 329 -3.21 -18.42 -31.94
N LYS A 330 -4.01 -18.03 -32.94
CA LYS A 330 -5.16 -18.84 -33.40
C LYS A 330 -4.76 -19.98 -34.32
#